data_AF-A3IXT9-F1
#
_entry.id   AF-A3IXT9-F1
#
_cell.length_a   1.000
_cell.length_b   1.000
_cell.length_c   1.000
_cell.angle_alpha   90.00
_cell.angle_beta   90.00
_cell.angle_gamma   90.00
#
_symmetry.space_group_name_H-M   'P 1'
#
loop_
_entity.id
_entity.type
_entity.pdbx_description
1 polymer ?
#
loop_
_entity_poly.entity_id
_entity_poly.type
_entity_poly.pdbx_seq_one_letter_code
_entity_poly.pdbx_strand_id
1 'polypeptide(L)'
;MDKTLISWNLINLMESYGIKAGDLARVMGVSNNAISNLRSTRMPRLTEGTLNELLIGLNSLRPQGKPIIEPKDLIKFSLTPDEINLIMGSGVKKENKV
;
A
#
# COMPACT_ATOMS: atom_id res chain seq x y z
N MET A 1 4.48 -19.05 6.88
CA MET A 1 4.09 -17.77 6.24
C MET A 1 4.34 -16.68 7.26
N ASP A 2 5.11 -15.66 6.89
CA ASP A 2 5.32 -14.51 7.77
C ASP A 2 3.97 -13.85 8.06
N LYS A 3 3.63 -13.71 9.34
CA LYS A 3 2.41 -13.03 9.82
C LYS A 3 2.55 -11.52 9.59
N THR A 4 2.41 -11.10 8.33
CA THR A 4 2.59 -9.70 7.94
C THR A 4 1.22 -9.07 7.69
N LEU A 5 0.79 -8.22 8.62
CA LEU A 5 -0.49 -7.50 8.51
C LEU A 5 -0.39 -6.28 7.61
N ILE A 6 0.82 -5.75 7.44
CA ILE A 6 1.09 -4.50 6.73
C ILE A 6 1.94 -4.80 5.51
N SER A 7 1.45 -4.43 4.34
CA SER A 7 2.16 -4.61 3.08
C SER A 7 2.23 -3.32 2.28
N TRP A 8 3.25 -3.23 1.43
CA TRP A 8 3.43 -2.10 0.54
C TRP A 8 2.48 -2.20 -0.65
N ASN A 9 1.79 -1.10 -0.96
CA ASN A 9 0.68 -1.10 -1.91
C ASN A 9 0.96 -0.29 -3.19
N LEU A 10 2.20 0.15 -3.41
CA LEU A 10 2.52 1.05 -4.53
C LEU A 10 2.16 0.46 -5.90
N ILE A 11 2.32 -0.85 -6.12
CA ILE A 11 1.96 -1.50 -7.39
C ILE A 11 0.47 -1.30 -7.68
N ASN A 12 -0.40 -1.75 -6.78
CA ASN A 12 -1.85 -1.69 -6.97
C ASN A 12 -2.33 -0.24 -7.03
N LEU A 13 -1.74 0.65 -6.25
CA LEU A 13 -2.03 2.07 -6.29
C LEU A 13 -1.73 2.64 -7.67
N MET A 14 -0.52 2.44 -8.19
CA MET A 14 -0.14 2.93 -9.52
C MET A 14 -1.04 2.35 -10.62
N GLU A 15 -1.35 1.05 -10.55
CA GLU A 15 -2.25 0.40 -11.51
C GLU A 15 -3.67 0.99 -11.45
N SER A 16 -4.25 1.12 -10.25
CA SER A 16 -5.58 1.69 -10.07
C SER A 16 -5.67 3.15 -10.50
N TYR A 17 -4.56 3.90 -10.47
CA TYR A 17 -4.47 5.28 -10.96
C TYR A 17 -4.00 5.39 -12.42
N GLY A 18 -3.57 4.31 -13.06
CA GLY A 18 -3.02 4.33 -14.43
C GLY A 18 -1.63 4.99 -14.53
N ILE A 19 -0.89 5.07 -13.43
CA ILE A 19 0.43 5.69 -13.36
C ILE A 19 1.49 4.69 -13.83
N LYS A 20 2.26 5.05 -14.85
CA LYS A 20 3.35 4.19 -15.35
C LYS A 20 4.64 4.43 -14.57
N ALA A 21 5.41 3.38 -14.36
CA ALA A 21 6.69 3.46 -13.65
C ALA A 21 7.70 4.41 -14.32
N GLY A 22 7.74 4.42 -15.66
CA GLY A 22 8.62 5.35 -16.40
C GLY A 22 8.23 6.81 -16.22
N ASP A 23 6.93 7.10 -16.13
CA ASP A 23 6.45 8.46 -15.89
C ASP A 23 6.81 8.92 -14.48
N LEU A 24 6.63 8.05 -13.49
CA LEU A 24 7.01 8.34 -12.11
C LEU A 24 8.52 8.53 -11.96
N ALA A 25 9.33 7.68 -12.61
CA ALA A 25 10.79 7.80 -12.60
C ALA A 25 11.23 9.16 -13.15
N ARG A 26 10.64 9.57 -14.28
CA ARG A 26 10.89 10.85 -14.93
C ARG A 26 10.51 12.03 -14.04
N VAL A 27 9.33 12.01 -13.43
CA VAL A 27 8.85 13.08 -12.54
C VAL A 27 9.74 13.21 -11.30
N MET A 28 10.15 12.09 -10.72
CA MET A 28 11.00 12.07 -9.53
C MET A 28 12.49 12.31 -9.85
N GLY A 29 12.89 12.35 -11.12
CA GLY A 29 14.30 12.50 -11.52
C GLY A 29 15.18 11.30 -11.14
N VAL A 30 14.60 10.10 -11.04
CA VAL A 30 15.30 8.86 -10.63
C VAL A 30 15.32 7.83 -11.77
N SER A 31 16.13 6.79 -11.60
CA SER A 31 16.18 5.69 -12.59
C SER A 31 14.90 4.84 -12.56
N ASN A 32 14.57 4.24 -13.71
CA ASN A 32 13.50 3.23 -13.77
C ASN A 32 13.73 2.07 -12.79
N ASN A 33 14.99 1.69 -12.56
CA ASN A 33 15.35 0.65 -11.61
C ASN A 33 15.00 1.05 -10.16
N ALA A 34 15.18 2.32 -9.79
CA ALA A 34 14.78 2.81 -8.48
C ALA A 34 13.26 2.68 -8.27
N ILE A 35 12.45 3.01 -9.28
CA ILE A 35 11.00 2.81 -9.21
C ILE A 35 10.63 1.32 -9.19
N SER A 36 11.31 0.46 -9.95
CA SER A 36 11.10 -0.99 -9.89
C SER A 36 11.37 -1.55 -8.49
N ASN A 37 12.43 -1.10 -7.83
CA ASN A 37 12.74 -1.47 -6.45
C ASN A 37 11.71 -0.93 -5.45
N LEU A 38 11.24 0.30 -5.64
CA LEU A 38 10.13 0.86 -4.84
C LEU A 38 8.84 0.09 -5.04
N ARG A 39 8.60 -0.51 -6.22
CA ARG A 39 7.44 -1.35 -6.53
C ARG A 39 7.60 -2.80 -6.03
N SER A 40 8.52 -3.11 -5.12
CA SER A 40 8.60 -4.45 -4.54
C SER A 40 7.39 -4.76 -3.65
N THR A 41 7.12 -6.04 -3.38
CA THR A 41 6.08 -6.46 -2.42
C THR A 41 6.43 -6.17 -0.96
N ARG A 42 7.72 -5.95 -0.65
CA ARG A 42 8.19 -5.57 0.68
C ARG A 42 8.23 -4.05 0.82
N MET A 43 7.89 -3.57 2.01
CA MET A 43 7.97 -2.15 2.34
C MET A 43 9.42 -1.67 2.30
N PRO A 44 9.74 -0.67 1.46
CA PRO A 44 11.08 -0.11 1.43
C PRO A 44 11.35 0.73 2.68
N ARG A 45 12.63 0.86 3.05
CA ARG A 45 13.03 1.86 4.04
C ARG A 45 13.04 3.22 3.36
N LEU A 46 12.17 4.13 3.80
CA LEU A 46 12.05 5.47 3.27
C LEU A 46 12.35 6.49 4.35
N THR A 47 13.01 7.58 3.96
CA THR A 47 13.05 8.79 4.78
C THR A 47 11.77 9.59 4.56
N GLU A 48 11.49 10.55 5.45
CA GLU A 48 10.39 11.50 5.27
C GLU A 48 10.50 12.23 3.92
N GLY A 49 11.71 12.69 3.55
CA GLY A 49 11.96 13.38 2.28
C GLY A 49 11.62 12.51 1.07
N THR A 50 12.08 11.25 1.05
CA THR A 50 11.79 10.32 -0.05
C THR A 50 10.30 9.99 -0.14
N LEU A 51 9.61 9.84 0.99
CA LEU A 51 8.17 9.61 1.02
C LEU A 51 7.41 10.83 0.49
N ASN A 52 7.80 12.04 0.87
CA ASN A 52 7.20 13.27 0.40
C ASN A 52 7.39 13.45 -1.12
N GLU A 53 8.58 13.23 -1.64
CA GLU A 53 8.87 13.27 -3.09
C GLU A 53 8.03 12.24 -3.87
N LEU A 54 7.89 11.02 -3.33
CA LEU A 54 7.04 9.99 -3.92
C LEU A 54 5.58 10.44 -3.99
N LEU A 55 5.04 11.02 -2.92
CA LEU A 55 3.66 11.50 -2.88
C LEU A 55 3.41 12.67 -3.82
N ILE A 56 4.35 13.61 -3.90
CA ILE A 56 4.31 14.71 -4.88
C ILE A 56 4.31 14.13 -6.30
N GLY A 57 5.22 13.20 -6.60
CA GLY A 57 5.32 12.56 -7.90
C GLY A 57 4.02 11.83 -8.29
N LEU A 58 3.49 11.01 -7.40
CA LEU A 58 2.24 10.28 -7.61
C LEU A 58 1.05 11.22 -7.83
N ASN A 59 0.92 12.27 -7.02
CA ASN A 59 -0.19 13.22 -7.16
C ASN A 59 -0.07 14.10 -8.41
N SER A 60 1.13 14.37 -8.90
CA SER A 60 1.33 15.10 -10.16
C SER A 60 0.89 14.29 -11.39
N LEU A 61 0.98 12.96 -11.31
CA LEU A 61 0.57 12.02 -12.36
C LEU A 61 -0.87 11.52 -12.17
N ARG A 62 -1.51 11.92 -11.08
CA ARG A 62 -2.87 11.51 -10.75
C ARG A 62 -3.85 12.01 -11.82
N PRO A 63 -4.71 11.13 -12.37
CA PRO A 63 -5.77 11.57 -13.27
C PRO A 63 -6.72 12.57 -12.61
N GLN A 64 -7.18 13.54 -13.40
CA GLN A 64 -8.18 14.49 -12.95
C GLN A 64 -9.45 13.76 -12.48
N GLY A 65 -10.04 14.22 -11.38
CA GLY A 65 -11.24 13.63 -10.80
C GLY A 65 -11.01 12.42 -9.90
N LYS A 66 -9.78 11.86 -9.82
CA LYS A 66 -9.47 10.84 -8.81
C LYS A 66 -9.18 11.47 -7.42
N PRO A 67 -9.40 10.73 -6.33
CA PRO A 67 -9.02 11.17 -4.98
C PRO A 67 -7.52 11.47 -4.87
N ILE A 68 -7.14 12.39 -3.98
CA ILE A 68 -5.73 12.66 -3.66
C ILE A 68 -5.10 11.39 -3.10
N ILE A 69 -3.86 11.11 -3.51
CA ILE A 69 -3.07 10.00 -2.98
C ILE A 69 -2.40 10.45 -1.69
N GLU A 70 -2.68 9.77 -0.60
CA GLU A 70 -2.19 10.02 0.76
C GLU A 70 -1.17 8.94 1.21
N PRO A 71 -0.34 9.20 2.23
CA PRO A 71 0.60 8.20 2.75
C PRO A 71 -0.04 6.85 3.11
N LYS A 72 -1.27 6.87 3.64
CA LYS A 72 -2.02 5.66 4.02
C LYS A 72 -2.34 4.77 2.82
N ASP A 73 -2.45 5.33 1.61
CA ASP A 73 -2.80 4.56 0.40
C ASP A 73 -1.65 3.70 -0.10
N LEU A 74 -0.42 4.03 0.32
CA LEU A 74 0.79 3.25 0.06
C LEU A 74 0.91 2.03 0.98
N ILE A 75 0.06 1.93 2.00
CA ILE A 75 0.10 0.90 3.02
C ILE A 75 -1.21 0.12 2.99
N LYS A 76 -1.12 -1.20 2.80
CA LYS A 76 -2.27 -2.09 2.88
C LYS A 76 -2.25 -2.85 4.19
N PHE A 77 -3.40 -2.87 4.86
CA PHE A 77 -3.66 -3.72 6.01
C PHE A 77 -4.47 -4.96 5.60
N SER A 78 -4.02 -6.14 6.00
CA SER A 78 -4.72 -7.41 5.76
C SER A 78 -4.65 -8.27 7.02
N LEU A 79 -5.79 -8.80 7.46
CA LEU A 79 -5.84 -9.73 8.58
C LEU A 79 -5.35 -11.12 8.16
N THR A 80 -4.68 -11.81 9.07
CA THR A 80 -4.40 -13.24 8.93
C THR A 80 -5.67 -14.06 9.12
N PRO A 81 -5.75 -15.29 8.57
CA PRO A 81 -6.85 -16.20 8.85
C PRO A 81 -7.11 -16.42 10.35
N ASP A 82 -6.04 -16.48 11.16
CA ASP A 82 -6.14 -16.61 12.63
C ASP A 82 -6.88 -15.43 13.25
N GLU A 83 -6.56 -14.20 12.84
CA GLU A 83 -7.21 -12.99 13.37
C GLU A 83 -8.66 -12.84 12.88
N ILE A 84 -8.93 -13.22 11.63
CA ILE A 84 -10.30 -13.30 11.12
C ILE A 84 -11.11 -14.29 11.96
N ASN A 85 -10.55 -15.46 12.27
CA ASN A 85 -11.21 -16.47 13.10
C ASN A 85 -11.41 -16.01 14.54
N LEU A 86 -10.49 -15.23 15.12
CA LEU A 86 -10.65 -14.62 16.44
C LEU A 86 -11.79 -13.60 16.47
N ILE A 87 -11.83 -12.70 15.48
CA ILE A 87 -12.86 -11.66 15.39
C ILE A 87 -14.24 -12.28 15.14
N MET A 88 -14.33 -13.24 14.23
CA MET A 88 -15.58 -13.89 13.82
C MET A 88 -16.05 -14.95 14.84
N GLY A 89 -15.13 -15.63 15.53
CA GLY A 89 -15.42 -16.69 16.51
C GLY A 89 -15.87 -16.17 17.89
N SER A 90 -15.63 -14.88 18.18
CA SER A 90 -16.09 -14.22 19.41
C SER A 90 -17.61 -14.01 19.48
N GLY A 91 -18.35 -14.31 18.40
CA GLY A 91 -19.80 -14.15 18.30
C GLY A 91 -20.65 -15.36 18.71
N VAL A 92 -20.06 -16.49 19.12
CA VAL A 92 -20.84 -17.67 19.56
C VAL A 92 -20.39 -18.14 20.94
N LYS A 93 -20.76 -17.39 21.97
CA LYS A 93 -20.98 -18.01 23.28
C LYS A 93 -22.28 -18.82 23.16
N LYS A 94 -22.16 -20.13 22.92
CA LYS A 94 -23.26 -21.05 23.22
C LYS A 94 -23.49 -21.01 24.73
N GLU A 95 -24.46 -20.21 25.17
CA GLU A 95 -25.09 -20.43 26.46
C GLU A 95 -25.89 -21.73 26.38
N ASN A 96 -25.23 -22.84 26.63
CA ASN A 96 -25.90 -24.03 27.13
C ASN A 96 -25.59 -24.11 28.63
N LYS A 97 -26.49 -23.57 29.44
CA LYS A 97 -26.62 -23.96 30.84
C LYS A 97 -27.93 -24.75 30.98
N VAL A 98 -27.72 -26.05 31.14
CA VAL A 98 -28.48 -27.08 31.90
C VAL A 98 -29.99 -26.93 31.98
#